data_AF-A0A3S5BP61-F1
#
_entry.id   AF-A0A3S5BP61-F1
#
_cell.length_a   1.000
_cell.length_b   1.000
_cell.length_c   1.000
_cell.angle_alpha   90.00
_cell.angle_beta   90.00
_cell.angle_gamma   90.00
#
_symmetry.space_group_name_H-M   'P 1'
#
loop_
_entity.id
_entity.type
_entity.pdbx_description
1 polymer ?
#
loop_
_entity_poly.entity_id
_entity_poly.type
_entity_poly.pdbx_seq_one_letter_code
_entity_poly.pdbx_strand_id
1 'polypeptide(L)'
;MRSSYADGIYMNPDSWIRRDERRSLALARAPFGYYSRLNPDRETDQNPTNSLSNWEVRQMTVLLEMPFVITFERRVKLFQSFMGSERIGSRGPINHITAFPSDLDHEVAIAIRVRRTHIYEDSFEKLSKENGMLLEHILFVLLFICSEPNLRIRLNVTFLNPLGIDELGVDGGGLSREFLNELLRSSFNPQRGFFIYTADKALYPNPHSKAVTPDYLNHYYFIGRILAKAISESMLVELHFAHFFLAKMVSRTGGYVGFDYLQSLDPELYWQLHSLKTYQGDVRELDLDFSIVETTFGETQIVDLKPNGHSIPVTEENRVEYVHLMANYKLNKQVVN
;
A
#
# COMPACT_ATOMS: atom_id res chain seq x y z
N MET A 1 15.42 51.14 15.49
CA MET A 1 14.52 50.89 14.34
C MET A 1 15.25 50.03 13.31
N ARG A 2 15.01 48.72 13.32
CA ARG A 2 15.22 47.81 12.18
C ARG A 2 14.42 46.54 12.52
N SER A 3 13.22 46.45 11.98
CA SER A 3 12.33 45.29 12.08
C SER A 3 12.79 44.25 11.06
N SER A 4 13.12 43.04 11.51
CA SER A 4 13.39 41.90 10.64
C SER A 4 12.07 41.22 10.27
N TYR A 5 11.79 41.13 8.98
CA TYR A 5 10.72 40.32 8.41
C TYR A 5 11.01 38.84 8.67
N ALA A 6 10.43 38.31 9.75
CA ALA A 6 10.27 36.89 9.98
C ALA A 6 8.85 36.50 9.56
N ASP A 7 8.60 36.43 8.25
CA ASP A 7 7.37 35.83 7.74
C ASP A 7 7.59 34.33 7.53
N GLY A 8 7.37 33.58 8.60
CA GLY A 8 7.14 32.15 8.55
C GLY A 8 5.83 31.88 7.81
N ILE A 9 5.92 31.68 6.50
CA ILE A 9 4.78 31.29 5.67
C ILE A 9 4.43 29.83 6.02
N TYR A 10 3.59 29.65 7.04
CA TYR A 10 2.78 28.46 7.19
C TYR A 10 1.77 28.43 6.04
N MET A 11 2.17 27.88 4.88
CA MET A 11 1.24 27.63 3.78
C MET A 11 0.29 26.50 4.18
N ASN A 12 -0.98 26.85 4.37
CA ASN A 12 -2.09 25.91 4.47
C ASN A 12 -2.10 25.00 3.21
N PRO A 13 -2.18 23.66 3.32
CA PRO A 13 -2.32 22.76 2.16
C PRO A 13 -3.43 23.18 1.19
N ASP A 14 -4.54 23.69 1.72
CA ASP A 14 -5.63 24.27 0.93
C ASP A 14 -5.17 25.49 0.13
N SER A 15 -4.20 26.27 0.61
CA SER A 15 -3.67 27.44 -0.12
C SER A 15 -2.72 27.08 -1.28
N TRP A 16 -2.18 25.86 -1.29
CA TRP A 16 -1.38 25.36 -2.43
C TRP A 16 -2.28 24.86 -3.56
N ILE A 17 -3.40 24.23 -3.20
CA ILE A 17 -4.41 23.73 -4.13
C ILE A 17 -5.34 24.87 -4.57
N ARG A 18 -5.88 25.64 -3.63
CA ARG A 18 -6.80 26.76 -3.85
C ARG A 18 -6.09 28.10 -3.64
N ARG A 19 -5.63 28.70 -4.73
CA ARG A 19 -5.23 30.11 -4.74
C ARG A 19 -6.23 30.91 -5.57
N ASP A 20 -6.66 32.04 -5.02
CA ASP A 20 -7.65 32.99 -5.58
C ASP A 20 -7.38 33.28 -7.08
N GLU A 21 -8.41 33.10 -7.91
CA GLU A 21 -8.38 32.95 -9.38
C GLU A 21 -7.98 34.20 -10.18
N ARG A 22 -7.42 35.24 -9.56
CA ARG A 22 -7.30 36.55 -10.23
C ARG A 22 -6.11 36.71 -11.19
N ARG A 23 -5.29 35.67 -11.45
CA ARG A 23 -4.08 35.81 -12.30
C ARG A 23 -3.76 34.66 -13.27
N SER A 24 -4.63 33.69 -13.50
CA SER A 24 -4.39 32.62 -14.48
C SER A 24 -5.09 32.84 -15.83
N LEU A 25 -4.92 34.02 -16.42
CA LEU A 25 -5.34 34.33 -17.80
C LEU A 25 -4.10 34.57 -18.67
N ALA A 26 -3.38 33.52 -19.10
CA ALA A 26 -2.28 33.74 -20.05
C ALA A 26 -1.77 32.50 -20.84
N LEU A 27 -2.47 31.37 -20.89
CA LEU A 27 -1.95 30.19 -21.64
C LEU A 27 -2.93 29.50 -22.58
N ALA A 28 -4.18 29.97 -22.68
CA ALA A 28 -5.22 29.38 -23.53
C ALA A 28 -5.02 29.58 -25.05
N ARG A 29 -3.84 30.06 -25.51
CA ARG A 29 -3.55 30.33 -26.92
C ARG A 29 -2.17 29.86 -27.40
N ALA A 30 -1.47 29.03 -26.62
CA ALA A 30 -0.18 28.49 -27.04
C ALA A 30 -0.36 27.27 -27.99
N PRO A 31 0.24 27.27 -29.20
CA PRO A 31 -0.11 26.34 -30.28
C PRO A 31 0.53 24.93 -30.17
N PHE A 32 0.83 24.45 -28.96
CA PHE A 32 1.53 23.18 -28.78
C PHE A 32 0.66 22.14 -28.05
N GLY A 33 0.23 21.10 -28.78
CA GLY A 33 -0.67 20.03 -28.33
C GLY A 33 -0.17 19.13 -27.18
N TYR A 34 1.01 19.42 -26.61
CA TYR A 34 1.54 18.73 -25.42
C TYR A 34 0.91 19.23 -24.10
N TYR A 35 0.24 20.39 -24.11
CA TYR A 35 -0.33 21.01 -22.91
C TYR A 35 -1.80 20.64 -22.62
N SER A 36 -2.45 19.82 -23.44
CA SER A 36 -3.87 19.43 -23.25
C SER A 36 -4.11 18.72 -21.92
N ARG A 37 -3.12 17.98 -21.39
CA ARG A 37 -3.21 17.37 -20.04
C ARG A 37 -3.12 18.39 -18.90
N LEU A 38 -2.48 19.54 -19.13
CA LEU A 38 -2.31 20.63 -18.15
C LEU A 38 -3.38 21.72 -18.30
N ASN A 39 -4.24 21.60 -19.31
CA ASN A 39 -5.29 22.55 -19.60
C ASN A 39 -6.40 21.80 -20.37
N PRO A 40 -7.22 20.97 -19.70
CA PRO A 40 -8.32 20.30 -20.36
C PRO A 40 -9.24 21.38 -20.93
N ASP A 41 -9.44 21.38 -22.24
CA ASP A 41 -10.22 22.40 -22.92
C ASP A 41 -11.63 22.47 -22.33
N ARG A 42 -11.99 23.63 -21.81
CA ARG A 42 -13.24 23.90 -21.10
C ARG A 42 -14.44 24.10 -22.05
N GLU A 43 -14.34 23.67 -23.31
CA GLU A 43 -15.35 23.97 -24.32
C GLU A 43 -16.58 23.04 -24.29
N THR A 44 -16.61 22.03 -23.41
CA THR A 44 -17.79 21.18 -23.20
C THR A 44 -18.04 20.98 -21.71
N ASP A 45 -18.86 21.84 -21.08
CA ASP A 45 -20.02 21.39 -20.27
C ASP A 45 -20.61 22.47 -19.34
N GLN A 46 -21.94 22.48 -19.33
CA GLN A 46 -22.85 23.46 -18.74
C GLN A 46 -23.18 23.20 -17.25
N ASN A 47 -22.24 22.73 -16.42
CA ASN A 47 -22.49 22.51 -14.97
C ASN A 47 -21.33 23.01 -14.07
N PRO A 48 -21.47 24.17 -13.38
CA PRO A 48 -20.36 24.85 -12.72
C PRO A 48 -20.09 24.48 -11.25
N THR A 49 -20.73 23.46 -10.67
CA THR A 49 -20.69 23.28 -9.20
C THR A 49 -19.64 22.30 -8.67
N ASN A 50 -18.90 21.57 -9.52
CA ASN A 50 -17.93 20.56 -9.05
C ASN A 50 -16.66 20.38 -9.92
N SER A 51 -16.35 21.31 -10.84
CA SER A 51 -15.13 21.21 -11.66
C SER A 51 -13.93 21.89 -11.01
N LEU A 52 -12.80 21.18 -10.91
CA LEU A 52 -11.52 21.72 -10.43
C LEU A 52 -11.06 22.85 -11.37
N SER A 53 -10.46 23.90 -10.80
CA SER A 53 -9.83 24.98 -11.56
C SER A 53 -8.63 24.48 -12.37
N ASN A 54 -8.26 25.17 -13.46
CA ASN A 54 -7.07 24.83 -14.26
C ASN A 54 -5.78 24.80 -13.44
N TRP A 55 -5.71 25.62 -12.38
CA TRP A 55 -4.59 25.59 -11.45
C TRP A 55 -4.57 24.29 -10.65
N GLU A 56 -5.70 23.89 -10.06
CA GLU A 56 -5.85 22.65 -9.31
C GLU A 56 -5.52 21.43 -10.18
N VAL A 57 -6.01 21.40 -11.41
CA VAL A 57 -5.69 20.34 -12.39
C VAL A 57 -4.18 20.26 -12.61
N ARG A 58 -3.50 21.37 -12.88
CA ARG A 58 -2.04 21.39 -13.07
C ARG A 58 -1.29 20.92 -11.84
N GLN A 59 -1.68 21.37 -10.64
CA GLN A 59 -1.02 20.93 -9.40
C GLN A 59 -1.22 19.43 -9.16
N MET A 60 -2.41 18.90 -9.44
CA MET A 60 -2.69 17.46 -9.38
C MET A 60 -1.89 16.68 -10.43
N THR A 61 -1.77 17.18 -11.66
CA THR A 61 -0.94 16.56 -12.70
C THR A 61 0.53 16.50 -12.27
N VAL A 62 1.07 17.58 -11.70
CA VAL A 62 2.46 17.58 -11.20
C VAL A 62 2.63 16.57 -10.04
N LEU A 63 1.67 16.50 -9.12
CA LEU A 63 1.71 15.52 -8.03
C LEU A 63 1.66 14.07 -8.53
N LEU A 64 0.81 13.79 -9.52
CA LEU A 64 0.64 12.45 -10.06
C LEU A 64 1.82 12.06 -10.95
N GLU A 65 2.22 12.92 -11.89
CA GLU A 65 3.22 12.62 -12.92
C GLU A 65 4.67 12.87 -12.47
N MET A 66 4.90 13.91 -11.67
CA MET A 66 6.24 14.33 -11.25
C MET A 66 6.32 14.59 -9.73
N PRO A 67 5.92 13.64 -8.87
CA PRO A 67 5.87 13.85 -7.42
C PRO A 67 7.22 14.26 -6.84
N PHE A 68 8.34 13.85 -7.45
CA PHE A 68 9.70 14.17 -7.01
C PHE A 68 10.05 15.67 -7.07
N VAL A 69 9.34 16.47 -7.88
CA VAL A 69 9.51 17.93 -7.92
C VAL A 69 9.04 18.60 -6.63
N ILE A 70 8.11 17.95 -5.93
CA ILE A 70 7.56 18.40 -4.65
C ILE A 70 8.34 17.70 -3.55
N THR A 71 8.83 18.40 -2.53
CA THR A 71 9.59 17.78 -1.44
C THR A 71 8.77 16.71 -0.70
N PHE A 72 9.44 15.68 -0.18
CA PHE A 72 8.78 14.60 0.55
C PHE A 72 7.90 15.11 1.70
N GLU A 73 8.45 16.01 2.53
CA GLU A 73 7.72 16.61 3.66
C GLU A 73 6.41 17.28 3.20
N ARG A 74 6.43 17.98 2.07
CA ARG A 74 5.24 18.64 1.52
C ARG A 74 4.21 17.63 1.03
N ARG A 75 4.64 16.56 0.36
CA ARG A 75 3.75 15.46 -0.07
C ARG A 75 3.10 14.78 1.14
N VAL A 76 3.84 14.56 2.22
CA VAL A 76 3.31 13.99 3.46
C VAL A 76 2.25 14.91 4.09
N LYS A 77 2.52 16.22 4.20
CA LYS A 77 1.55 17.19 4.71
C LYS A 77 0.27 17.23 3.87
N LEU A 78 0.41 17.21 2.53
CA LEU A 78 -0.73 17.14 1.61
C LEU A 78 -1.54 15.87 1.84
N PHE A 79 -0.88 14.70 1.88
CA PHE A 79 -1.52 13.42 2.14
C PHE A 79 -2.29 13.43 3.47
N GLN A 80 -1.67 13.89 4.55
CA GLN A 80 -2.30 14.00 5.87
C GLN A 80 -3.51 14.95 5.85
N SER A 81 -3.43 16.06 5.12
CA SER A 81 -4.55 17.00 4.94
C SER A 81 -5.74 16.35 4.23
N PHE A 82 -5.48 15.59 3.16
CA PHE A 82 -6.54 14.85 2.46
C PHE A 82 -7.18 13.80 3.34
N MET A 83 -6.38 13.02 4.06
CA MET A 83 -6.89 12.02 5.00
C MET A 83 -7.70 12.66 6.15
N GLY A 84 -7.30 13.83 6.63
CA GLY A 84 -8.03 14.58 7.65
C GLY A 84 -9.41 15.06 7.17
N SER A 85 -9.49 15.59 5.95
CA SER A 85 -10.76 16.02 5.34
C SER A 85 -11.74 14.85 5.16
N GLU A 86 -11.25 13.70 4.67
CA GLU A 86 -12.04 12.47 4.52
C GLU A 86 -12.58 11.94 5.86
N ARG A 87 -11.81 12.07 6.95
CA ARG A 87 -12.27 11.68 8.29
C ARG A 87 -13.42 12.55 8.76
N ILE A 88 -13.40 13.85 8.50
CA ILE A 88 -14.49 14.78 8.89
C ILE A 88 -15.75 14.48 8.07
N GLY A 89 -15.61 14.23 6.76
CA GLY A 89 -16.73 13.86 5.89
C GLY A 89 -17.35 12.50 6.23
N SER A 90 -16.52 11.52 6.59
CA SER A 90 -16.99 10.17 6.98
C SER A 90 -17.55 10.11 8.41
N ARG A 91 -17.30 11.13 9.24
CA ARG A 91 -17.77 11.23 10.64
C ARG A 91 -18.82 12.35 10.83
N GLY A 92 -19.30 12.96 9.75
CA GLY A 92 -20.34 14.00 9.79
C GLY A 92 -21.75 13.44 10.03
N PRO A 93 -22.67 14.25 10.61
CA PRO A 93 -24.02 13.81 10.93
C PRO A 93 -24.78 13.50 9.64
N ILE A 94 -25.52 12.39 9.62
CA ILE A 94 -26.47 12.06 8.54
C ILE A 94 -27.61 13.09 8.61
N ASN A 95 -27.41 14.26 8.01
CA ASN A 95 -28.49 15.18 7.73
C ASN A 95 -29.11 14.80 6.39
N HIS A 96 -30.02 13.82 6.42
CA HIS A 96 -31.21 13.88 5.59
C HIS A 96 -32.38 13.18 6.30
N ILE A 97 -33.29 14.04 6.78
CA ILE A 97 -34.71 13.78 7.08
C ILE A 97 -34.99 13.00 8.39
N THR A 98 -35.08 13.72 9.51
CA THR A 98 -36.27 13.79 10.39
C THR A 98 -35.96 14.65 11.62
N ALA A 99 -36.84 15.59 11.92
CA ALA A 99 -36.76 16.42 13.12
C ALA A 99 -37.28 15.62 14.33
N PHE A 100 -36.37 14.94 15.02
CA PHE A 100 -36.60 14.46 16.39
C PHE A 100 -35.35 14.78 17.24
N PRO A 101 -35.48 15.45 18.39
CA PRO A 101 -34.38 15.60 19.32
C PRO A 101 -34.22 14.26 20.06
N SER A 102 -33.16 13.53 19.77
CA SER A 102 -32.81 12.30 20.48
C SER A 102 -31.36 12.36 20.95
N ASP A 103 -31.17 12.24 22.26
CA ASP A 103 -29.91 12.18 23.02
C ASP A 103 -29.02 10.96 22.67
N LEU A 104 -28.88 10.62 21.39
CA LEU A 104 -27.99 9.56 20.90
C LEU A 104 -27.12 10.09 19.75
N ASP A 105 -26.18 10.98 20.08
CA ASP A 105 -24.97 11.21 19.27
C ASP A 105 -24.05 9.98 19.36
N HIS A 106 -24.54 8.80 18.97
CA HIS A 106 -23.67 7.64 18.82
C HIS A 106 -22.86 7.84 17.54
N GLU A 107 -21.61 8.28 17.71
CA GLU A 107 -20.57 8.09 16.69
C GLU A 107 -20.68 6.66 16.17
N VAL A 108 -21.03 6.50 14.89
CA VAL A 108 -21.02 5.19 14.24
C VAL A 108 -19.59 4.66 14.36
N ALA A 109 -19.41 3.58 15.12
CA ALA A 109 -18.12 2.97 15.39
C ALA A 109 -18.20 1.46 15.18
N ILE A 110 -17.13 0.86 14.67
CA ILE A 110 -17.02 -0.60 14.54
C ILE A 110 -16.58 -1.12 15.90
N ALA A 111 -17.51 -1.73 16.64
CA ALA A 111 -17.22 -2.38 17.91
C ALA A 111 -16.52 -3.72 17.67
N ILE A 112 -15.35 -3.91 18.25
CA ILE A 112 -14.53 -5.11 18.07
C ILE A 112 -14.12 -5.65 19.43
N ARG A 113 -14.45 -6.91 19.69
CA ARG A 113 -14.04 -7.64 20.91
C ARG A 113 -13.01 -8.69 20.53
N VAL A 114 -11.79 -8.61 21.07
CA VAL A 114 -10.66 -9.46 20.65
C VAL A 114 -9.89 -10.00 21.84
N ARG A 115 -9.41 -11.24 21.73
CA ARG A 115 -8.51 -11.84 22.71
C ARG A 115 -7.08 -11.45 22.38
N ARG A 116 -6.32 -10.96 23.37
CA ARG A 116 -4.90 -10.58 23.18
C ARG A 116 -4.06 -11.71 22.58
N THR A 117 -4.35 -12.95 22.97
CA THR A 117 -3.63 -14.16 22.51
C THR A 117 -3.95 -14.57 21.08
N HIS A 118 -5.11 -14.16 20.54
CA HIS A 118 -5.62 -14.55 19.22
C HIS A 118 -6.04 -13.32 18.42
N ILE A 119 -5.29 -12.22 18.58
CA ILE A 119 -5.66 -10.91 18.05
C ILE A 119 -5.81 -10.95 16.53
N TYR A 120 -4.99 -11.73 15.83
CA TYR A 120 -5.05 -11.80 14.37
C TYR A 120 -6.26 -12.58 13.90
N GLU A 121 -6.48 -13.77 14.44
CA GLU A 121 -7.56 -14.68 14.08
C GLU A 121 -8.91 -14.03 14.35
N ASP A 122 -9.08 -13.46 15.56
CA ASP A 122 -10.32 -12.76 15.95
C ASP A 122 -10.59 -11.53 15.09
N SER A 123 -9.53 -10.84 14.63
CA SER A 123 -9.66 -9.65 13.77
C SER A 123 -9.94 -10.02 12.33
N PHE A 124 -9.26 -11.06 11.81
CA PHE A 124 -9.48 -11.55 10.46
C PHE A 124 -10.92 -12.04 10.32
N GLU A 125 -11.43 -12.78 11.29
CA GLU A 125 -12.82 -13.24 11.30
C GLU A 125 -13.81 -12.06 11.27
N LYS A 126 -13.57 -11.01 12.06
CA LYS A 126 -14.52 -9.89 12.20
C LYS A 126 -14.43 -8.81 11.12
N LEU A 127 -13.26 -8.64 10.49
CA LEU A 127 -12.96 -7.51 9.62
C LEU A 127 -12.63 -7.90 8.16
N SER A 128 -12.56 -9.20 7.84
CA SER A 128 -12.36 -9.67 6.47
C SER A 128 -13.62 -9.55 5.61
N LYS A 129 -13.45 -9.71 4.29
CA LYS A 129 -14.47 -9.49 3.25
C LYS A 129 -15.60 -10.50 3.28
N GLU A 130 -15.32 -11.76 3.60
CA GLU A 130 -16.29 -12.86 3.50
C GLU A 130 -17.19 -13.00 4.72
N ASN A 131 -16.83 -12.37 5.83
CA ASN A 131 -17.55 -12.51 7.11
C ASN A 131 -18.11 -11.16 7.58
N GLY A 132 -18.54 -10.31 6.64
CA GLY A 132 -19.33 -9.11 6.92
C GLY A 132 -20.42 -9.46 7.92
N MET A 133 -20.21 -9.00 9.16
CA MET A 133 -20.91 -9.39 10.37
C MET A 133 -22.32 -9.94 10.16
N LEU A 134 -22.52 -11.16 10.64
CA LEU A 134 -23.79 -11.72 11.08
C LEU A 134 -24.29 -10.87 12.27
N LEU A 135 -24.69 -9.62 12.00
CA LEU A 135 -25.45 -8.82 12.92
C LEU A 135 -26.87 -9.36 12.90
N GLU A 136 -27.14 -10.23 13.87
CA GLU A 136 -28.48 -10.49 14.38
C GLU A 136 -29.10 -9.14 14.80
N HIS A 137 -29.75 -8.44 13.86
CA HIS A 137 -30.96 -7.65 14.07
C HIS A 137 -31.46 -7.03 12.73
N ILE A 138 -32.39 -7.76 12.11
CA ILE A 138 -33.62 -7.28 11.47
C ILE A 138 -33.50 -6.41 10.18
N LEU A 139 -33.80 -7.09 9.05
CA LEU A 139 -34.60 -6.63 7.90
C LEU A 139 -34.02 -5.66 6.84
N PHE A 140 -32.71 -5.47 6.75
CA PHE A 140 -32.07 -4.84 5.56
C PHE A 140 -31.04 -5.77 4.88
N VAL A 141 -31.37 -7.07 4.84
CA VAL A 141 -30.39 -8.15 4.64
C VAL A 141 -30.27 -8.60 3.17
N LEU A 142 -30.90 -7.95 2.18
CA LEU A 142 -30.81 -8.40 0.78
C LEU A 142 -29.99 -7.52 -0.18
N LEU A 143 -29.50 -6.34 0.25
CA LEU A 143 -28.66 -5.47 -0.59
C LEU A 143 -27.30 -5.09 0.03
N PHE A 144 -27.03 -5.48 1.28
CA PHE A 144 -25.85 -5.00 2.03
C PHE A 144 -24.89 -6.12 2.50
N ILE A 145 -25.22 -7.41 2.28
CA ILE A 145 -24.41 -8.55 2.77
C ILE A 145 -23.00 -8.63 2.15
N CYS A 146 -22.74 -8.00 1.01
CA CYS A 146 -21.47 -8.15 0.30
C CYS A 146 -20.49 -6.96 0.46
N SER A 147 -20.75 -6.03 1.38
CA SER A 147 -19.91 -4.84 1.52
C SER A 147 -18.87 -5.01 2.63
N GLU A 148 -17.60 -4.93 2.25
CA GLU A 148 -16.46 -4.96 3.17
C GLU A 148 -16.63 -3.95 4.30
N PRO A 149 -16.29 -4.28 5.57
CA PRO A 149 -16.51 -3.37 6.69
C PRO A 149 -15.74 -2.07 6.46
N ASN A 150 -16.43 -0.92 6.47
CA ASN A 150 -15.81 0.36 6.15
C ASN A 150 -14.82 0.80 7.24
N LEU A 151 -13.55 0.39 7.09
CA LEU A 151 -12.47 0.72 8.04
C LEU A 151 -12.14 2.22 8.10
N ARG A 152 -12.75 3.10 7.28
CA ARG A 152 -12.61 4.56 7.46
C ARG A 152 -13.29 5.04 8.74
N ILE A 153 -14.29 4.28 9.21
CA ILE A 153 -15.03 4.54 10.44
C ILE A 153 -14.13 4.27 11.67
N ARG A 154 -14.44 4.91 12.80
CA ARG A 154 -13.73 4.72 14.07
C ARG A 154 -13.87 3.26 14.55
N LEU A 155 -12.79 2.69 15.07
CA LEU A 155 -12.82 1.40 15.77
C LEU A 155 -13.05 1.66 17.26
N ASN A 156 -13.91 0.87 17.89
CA ASN A 156 -14.08 0.84 19.34
C ASN A 156 -13.66 -0.56 19.81
N VAL A 157 -12.47 -0.66 20.41
CA VAL A 157 -11.86 -1.94 20.74
C VAL A 157 -12.03 -2.29 22.21
N THR A 158 -12.45 -3.53 22.47
CA THR A 158 -12.50 -4.14 23.80
C THR A 158 -11.63 -5.39 23.81
N PHE A 159 -10.63 -5.42 24.68
CA PHE A 159 -9.80 -6.61 24.89
C PHE A 159 -10.47 -7.58 25.84
N LEU A 160 -10.32 -8.87 25.59
CA LEU A 160 -10.76 -9.95 26.47
C LEU A 160 -9.57 -10.53 27.21
N ASN A 161 -9.73 -10.69 28.53
CA ASN A 161 -8.75 -11.38 29.35
C ASN A 161 -8.79 -12.92 29.12
N PRO A 162 -7.85 -13.71 29.67
CA PRO A 162 -7.84 -15.17 29.49
C PRO A 162 -9.09 -15.91 29.99
N LEU A 163 -9.89 -15.27 30.86
CA LEU A 163 -11.15 -15.81 31.38
C LEU A 163 -12.36 -15.41 30.50
N GLY A 164 -12.15 -14.70 29.40
CA GLY A 164 -13.20 -14.25 28.48
C GLY A 164 -13.99 -13.03 28.98
N ILE A 165 -13.50 -12.33 29.99
CA ILE A 165 -14.12 -11.14 30.57
C ILE A 165 -13.51 -9.90 29.92
N ASP A 166 -14.35 -8.90 29.65
CA ASP A 166 -13.93 -7.61 29.09
C ASP A 166 -12.90 -6.94 30.03
N GLU A 167 -11.76 -6.56 29.47
CA GLU A 167 -10.77 -5.74 30.15
C GLU A 167 -11.35 -4.33 30.37
N LEU A 168 -11.18 -3.80 31.57
CA LEU A 168 -11.65 -2.47 31.92
C LEU A 168 -10.87 -1.41 31.12
N GLY A 169 -11.53 -0.74 30.19
CA GLY A 169 -10.94 0.37 29.44
C GLY A 169 -11.96 1.03 28.52
N VAL A 170 -12.04 2.36 28.56
CA VAL A 170 -12.85 3.16 27.64
C VAL A 170 -11.95 3.60 26.49
N ASP A 171 -12.30 3.26 25.25
CA ASP A 171 -11.51 3.62 24.08
C ASP A 171 -11.67 5.11 23.75
N GLY A 172 -10.76 5.94 24.27
CA GLY A 172 -10.55 7.34 23.84
C GLY A 172 -9.63 7.48 22.62
N GLY A 173 -9.31 6.38 21.93
CA GLY A 173 -8.30 6.30 20.86
C GLY A 173 -7.01 5.58 21.27
N GLY A 174 -6.83 5.27 22.56
CA GLY A 174 -5.67 4.53 23.06
C GLY A 174 -5.72 3.04 22.72
N LEU A 175 -6.86 2.40 23.02
CA LEU A 175 -7.05 0.95 22.82
C LEU A 175 -7.07 0.59 21.33
N SER A 176 -7.71 1.41 20.49
CA SER A 176 -7.69 1.22 19.03
C SER A 176 -6.28 1.34 18.44
N ARG A 177 -5.43 2.23 18.96
CA ARG A 177 -4.01 2.33 18.55
C ARG A 177 -3.18 1.14 19.02
N GLU A 178 -3.36 0.71 20.26
CA GLU A 178 -2.71 -0.49 20.80
C GLU A 178 -3.07 -1.72 19.95
N PHE A 179 -4.37 -1.92 19.72
CA PHE A 179 -4.91 -2.98 18.88
C PHE A 179 -4.31 -3.00 17.48
N LEU A 180 -4.31 -1.88 16.77
CA LEU A 180 -3.76 -1.80 15.42
C LEU A 180 -2.26 -2.11 15.41
N ASN A 181 -1.51 -1.67 16.42
CA ASN A 181 -0.07 -1.96 16.53
C ASN A 181 0.18 -3.46 16.76
N GLU A 182 -0.49 -4.07 17.73
CA GLU A 182 -0.38 -5.50 18.03
C GLU A 182 -0.84 -6.37 16.84
N LEU A 183 -1.94 -5.98 16.18
CA LEU A 183 -2.44 -6.67 15.01
C LEU A 183 -1.45 -6.61 13.85
N LEU A 184 -0.84 -5.46 13.58
CA LEU A 184 0.19 -5.32 12.55
C LEU A 184 1.44 -6.14 12.90
N ARG A 185 1.89 -6.11 14.15
CA ARG A 185 3.01 -6.96 14.62
C ARG A 185 2.72 -8.44 14.40
N SER A 186 1.50 -8.90 14.70
CA SER A 186 1.09 -10.30 14.48
C SER A 186 0.91 -10.63 12.99
N SER A 187 0.44 -9.68 12.19
CA SER A 187 0.22 -9.81 10.74
C SER A 187 1.51 -9.98 9.95
N PHE A 188 2.53 -9.18 10.28
CA PHE A 188 3.82 -9.16 9.60
C PHE A 188 4.87 -10.07 10.26
N ASN A 189 4.49 -10.84 11.28
CA ASN A 189 5.38 -11.83 11.89
C ASN A 189 5.67 -12.96 10.89
N PRO A 190 6.95 -13.23 10.55
CA PRO A 190 7.28 -14.28 9.59
C PRO A 190 6.86 -15.69 9.98
N GLN A 191 6.69 -15.96 11.28
CA GLN A 191 6.20 -17.25 11.77
C GLN A 191 4.80 -17.57 11.27
N ARG A 192 4.01 -16.56 10.87
CA ARG A 192 2.68 -16.74 10.27
C ARG A 192 2.76 -17.21 8.81
N GLY A 193 3.90 -17.04 8.14
CA GLY A 193 4.14 -17.53 6.78
C GLY A 193 3.66 -16.62 5.65
N PHE A 194 3.12 -15.43 5.93
CA PHE A 194 2.75 -14.45 4.89
C PHE A 194 3.89 -13.52 4.49
N PHE A 195 4.74 -13.12 5.43
CA PHE A 195 5.91 -12.29 5.13
C PHE A 195 7.17 -13.01 5.57
N ILE A 196 8.29 -12.73 4.91
CA ILE A 196 9.60 -13.26 5.26
C ILE A 196 10.63 -12.14 5.21
N TYR A 197 11.78 -12.38 5.82
CA TYR A 197 12.89 -11.44 5.84
C TYR A 197 13.85 -11.70 4.69
N THR A 198 14.35 -10.62 4.09
CA THR A 198 15.60 -10.65 3.31
C THR A 198 16.80 -10.80 4.25
N ALA A 199 18.00 -10.98 3.69
CA ALA A 199 19.25 -11.01 4.48
C ALA A 199 19.41 -9.78 5.40
N ASP A 200 18.94 -8.61 4.95
CA ASP A 200 19.00 -7.34 5.69
C ASP A 200 17.85 -7.13 6.69
N LYS A 201 17.09 -8.18 7.01
CA LYS A 201 15.92 -8.14 7.91
C LYS A 201 14.80 -7.21 7.43
N ALA A 202 14.68 -7.04 6.11
CA ALA A 202 13.57 -6.30 5.51
C ALA A 202 12.44 -7.25 5.09
N LEU A 203 11.19 -6.88 5.34
CA LEU A 203 10.01 -7.69 5.08
C LEU A 203 9.60 -7.65 3.61
N TYR A 204 9.22 -8.80 3.07
CA TYR A 204 8.54 -8.92 1.79
C TYR A 204 7.55 -10.11 1.79
N PRO A 205 6.57 -10.14 0.87
CA PRO A 205 5.62 -11.25 0.77
C PRO A 205 6.31 -12.58 0.53
N ASN A 206 5.89 -13.62 1.25
CA ASN A 206 6.42 -14.96 1.09
C ASN A 206 5.92 -15.57 -0.25
N PRO A 207 6.81 -15.91 -1.20
CA PRO A 207 6.43 -16.58 -2.45
C PRO A 207 5.67 -17.89 -2.23
N HIS A 208 5.92 -18.55 -1.10
CA HIS A 208 5.38 -19.86 -0.78
C HIS A 208 4.15 -19.79 0.14
N SER A 209 3.55 -18.61 0.33
CA SER A 209 2.39 -18.43 1.21
C SER A 209 1.20 -19.34 0.84
N LYS A 210 1.04 -19.64 -0.45
CA LYS A 210 -0.01 -20.55 -0.96
C LYS A 210 0.10 -21.96 -0.39
N ALA A 211 1.32 -22.44 -0.14
CA ALA A 211 1.56 -23.76 0.41
C ALA A 211 1.35 -23.80 1.94
N VAL A 212 1.41 -22.64 2.62
CA VAL A 212 1.09 -22.51 4.04
C VAL A 212 -0.43 -22.37 4.26
N THR A 213 -1.08 -21.53 3.46
CA THR A 213 -2.48 -21.15 3.64
C THR A 213 -3.18 -21.07 2.27
N PRO A 214 -4.17 -21.93 1.98
CA PRO A 214 -4.84 -21.95 0.68
C PRO A 214 -5.50 -20.61 0.28
N ASP A 215 -6.07 -19.90 1.24
CA ASP A 215 -6.77 -18.61 1.09
C ASP A 215 -5.85 -17.40 1.40
N TYR A 216 -4.53 -17.56 1.24
CA TYR A 216 -3.53 -16.51 1.51
C TYR A 216 -3.82 -15.14 0.87
N LEU A 217 -4.53 -15.09 -0.27
CA LEU A 217 -4.92 -13.82 -0.91
C LEU A 217 -5.89 -13.01 -0.04
N ASN A 218 -6.83 -13.67 0.64
CA ASN A 218 -7.74 -13.01 1.57
C ASN A 218 -6.97 -12.42 2.76
N HIS A 219 -5.94 -13.12 3.22
CA HIS A 219 -5.04 -12.65 4.26
C HIS A 219 -4.21 -11.45 3.82
N TYR A 220 -3.58 -11.47 2.64
CA TYR A 220 -2.84 -10.31 2.13
C TYR A 220 -3.76 -9.10 1.94
N TYR A 221 -4.97 -9.31 1.42
CA TYR A 221 -5.97 -8.26 1.30
C TYR A 221 -6.32 -7.65 2.66
N PHE A 222 -6.58 -8.49 3.66
CA PHE A 222 -6.84 -8.06 5.03
C PHE A 222 -5.67 -7.28 5.63
N ILE A 223 -4.44 -7.81 5.55
CA ILE A 223 -3.23 -7.18 6.09
C ILE A 223 -3.02 -5.80 5.45
N GLY A 224 -3.18 -5.69 4.12
CA GLY A 224 -3.10 -4.43 3.39
C GLY A 224 -4.14 -3.40 3.88
N ARG A 225 -5.36 -3.84 4.15
CA ARG A 225 -6.43 -2.98 4.70
C ARG A 225 -6.12 -2.49 6.10
N ILE A 226 -5.58 -3.34 6.97
CA ILE A 226 -5.17 -2.95 8.34
C ILE A 226 -3.98 -1.98 8.29
N LEU A 227 -3.01 -2.20 7.41
CA LEU A 227 -1.91 -1.26 7.21
C LEU A 227 -2.43 0.10 6.70
N ALA A 228 -3.33 0.09 5.72
CA ALA A 228 -3.99 1.29 5.22
C ALA A 228 -4.79 2.00 6.33
N LYS A 229 -5.45 1.26 7.24
CA LYS A 229 -6.12 1.81 8.42
C LYS A 229 -5.14 2.50 9.38
N ALA A 230 -4.00 1.88 9.68
CA ALA A 230 -3.01 2.52 10.55
C ALA A 230 -2.44 3.81 9.93
N ILE A 231 -2.15 3.80 8.62
CA ILE A 231 -1.74 5.01 7.89
C ILE A 231 -2.87 6.06 7.92
N SER A 232 -4.12 5.62 7.73
CA SER A 232 -5.28 6.50 7.73
C SER A 232 -5.63 7.09 9.09
N GLU A 233 -5.13 6.54 10.20
CA GLU A 233 -5.20 7.08 11.57
C GLU A 233 -3.93 7.86 11.97
N SER A 234 -3.00 8.06 11.04
CA SER A 234 -1.70 8.73 11.26
C SER A 234 -0.85 8.04 12.33
N MET A 235 -0.94 6.71 12.42
CA MET A 235 -0.09 5.91 13.31
C MET A 235 1.29 5.71 12.68
N LEU A 236 2.32 5.83 13.50
CA LEU A 236 3.67 5.40 13.12
C LEU A 236 3.73 3.88 13.25
N VAL A 237 3.98 3.20 12.13
CA VAL A 237 4.12 1.75 12.10
C VAL A 237 5.58 1.39 11.86
N GLU A 238 6.17 0.59 12.74
CA GLU A 238 7.56 0.13 12.66
C GLU A 238 7.71 -1.08 11.74
N LEU A 239 7.36 -0.93 10.46
CA LEU A 239 7.56 -1.97 9.45
C LEU A 239 8.69 -1.58 8.50
N HIS A 240 9.72 -2.42 8.45
CA HIS A 240 10.84 -2.24 7.53
C HIS A 240 10.65 -3.14 6.31
N PHE A 241 10.04 -2.60 5.26
CA PHE A 241 9.83 -3.33 4.00
C PHE A 241 11.08 -3.33 3.12
N ALA A 242 11.30 -4.43 2.40
CA ALA A 242 12.36 -4.52 1.40
C ALA A 242 12.13 -3.48 0.29
N HIS A 243 13.21 -2.86 -0.17
CA HIS A 243 13.14 -1.77 -1.15
C HIS A 243 12.55 -2.25 -2.49
N PHE A 244 12.92 -3.45 -2.94
CA PHE A 244 12.35 -4.02 -4.17
C PHE A 244 10.83 -4.17 -4.06
N PHE A 245 10.33 -4.62 -2.90
CA PHE A 245 8.90 -4.81 -2.68
C PHE A 245 8.16 -3.46 -2.70
N LEU A 246 8.68 -2.44 -2.02
CA LEU A 246 8.12 -1.09 -2.09
C LEU A 246 8.10 -0.55 -3.53
N ALA A 247 9.17 -0.78 -4.29
CA ALA A 247 9.24 -0.38 -5.69
C ALA A 247 8.19 -1.10 -6.55
N LYS A 248 7.94 -2.39 -6.31
CA LYS A 248 6.85 -3.13 -6.98
C LYS A 248 5.48 -2.53 -6.68
N MET A 249 5.19 -2.14 -5.44
CA MET A 249 3.89 -1.57 -5.07
C MET A 249 3.60 -0.23 -5.75
N VAL A 250 4.63 0.63 -5.93
CA VAL A 250 4.45 1.96 -6.54
C VAL A 250 4.72 1.96 -8.05
N SER A 251 5.15 0.84 -8.62
CA SER A 251 5.51 0.75 -10.03
C SER A 251 4.30 0.90 -10.94
N ARG A 252 4.39 1.82 -11.90
CA ARG A 252 3.35 2.03 -12.93
C ARG A 252 3.31 0.93 -13.99
N THR A 253 4.34 0.08 -14.04
CA THR A 253 4.43 -1.03 -15.00
C THR A 253 3.85 -2.33 -14.44
N GLY A 254 2.89 -2.23 -13.53
CA GLY A 254 2.21 -3.39 -12.94
C GLY A 254 3.09 -4.23 -12.02
N GLY A 255 4.02 -3.59 -11.28
CA GLY A 255 4.89 -4.29 -10.34
C GLY A 255 6.17 -4.88 -10.92
N TYR A 256 6.49 -4.59 -12.18
CA TYR A 256 7.75 -5.00 -12.75
C TYR A 256 8.90 -4.14 -12.20
N VAL A 257 9.95 -4.80 -11.69
CA VAL A 257 11.19 -4.16 -11.26
C VAL A 257 12.40 -4.77 -11.97
N GLY A 258 13.42 -3.94 -12.20
CA GLY A 258 14.64 -4.32 -12.92
C GLY A 258 15.72 -4.95 -12.05
N PHE A 259 16.82 -5.34 -12.69
CA PHE A 259 17.96 -6.03 -12.07
C PHE A 259 18.50 -5.36 -10.80
N ASP A 260 18.59 -4.03 -10.78
CA ASP A 260 19.20 -3.29 -9.66
C ASP A 260 18.46 -3.50 -8.33
N TYR A 261 17.17 -3.82 -8.38
CA TYR A 261 16.37 -4.12 -7.20
C TYR A 261 16.68 -5.50 -6.60
N LEU A 262 17.35 -6.39 -7.33
CA LEU A 262 17.74 -7.70 -6.83
C LEU A 262 18.64 -7.59 -5.60
N GLN A 263 19.48 -6.54 -5.54
CA GLN A 263 20.33 -6.28 -4.38
C GLN A 263 19.52 -6.19 -3.08
N SER A 264 18.30 -5.66 -3.11
CA SER A 264 17.44 -5.56 -1.93
C SER A 264 16.74 -6.87 -1.55
N LEU A 265 16.61 -7.82 -2.48
CA LEU A 265 16.00 -9.13 -2.23
C LEU A 265 17.07 -10.12 -1.78
N ASP A 266 18.13 -10.24 -2.59
CA ASP A 266 19.22 -11.19 -2.44
C ASP A 266 20.55 -10.51 -2.86
N PRO A 267 21.25 -9.89 -1.90
CA PRO A 267 22.52 -9.22 -2.16
C PRO A 267 23.58 -10.18 -2.72
N GLU A 268 23.59 -11.44 -2.27
CA GLU A 268 24.58 -12.42 -2.68
C GLU A 268 24.39 -12.79 -4.16
N LEU A 269 23.17 -13.14 -4.55
CA LEU A 269 22.84 -13.43 -5.95
C LEU A 269 23.07 -12.20 -6.84
N TYR A 270 22.76 -10.99 -6.35
CA TYR A 270 23.07 -9.76 -7.09
C TYR A 270 24.55 -9.66 -7.43
N TRP A 271 25.45 -9.90 -6.46
CA TRP A 271 26.89 -9.85 -6.69
C TRP A 271 27.38 -10.98 -7.59
N GLN A 272 26.84 -12.19 -7.45
CA GLN A 272 27.16 -13.32 -8.32
C GLN A 272 26.81 -13.01 -9.79
N LEU A 273 25.59 -12.54 -10.05
CA LEU A 273 25.13 -12.18 -11.40
C LEU A 273 25.85 -10.94 -11.96
N HIS A 274 26.16 -9.95 -11.10
CA HIS A 274 26.96 -8.79 -11.50
C HIS A 274 28.38 -9.21 -11.90
N SER A 275 28.99 -10.12 -11.14
CA SER A 275 30.33 -10.65 -11.44
C SER A 275 30.34 -11.45 -12.75
N LEU A 276 29.29 -12.23 -13.00
CA LEU A 276 29.13 -13.00 -14.25
C LEU A 276 29.16 -12.10 -15.51
N LYS A 277 28.64 -10.86 -15.42
CA LYS A 277 28.67 -9.91 -16.55
C LYS A 277 30.08 -9.50 -16.96
N THR A 278 31.04 -9.50 -16.04
CA THR A 278 32.42 -9.04 -16.27
C THR A 278 33.46 -10.15 -16.14
N TYR A 279 32.99 -11.40 -16.04
CA TYR A 279 33.82 -12.57 -15.91
C TYR A 279 34.74 -12.73 -17.13
N GLN A 280 36.04 -12.87 -16.86
CA GLN A 280 37.10 -12.94 -17.87
C GLN A 280 37.51 -14.38 -18.24
N GLY A 281 37.08 -15.37 -17.46
CA GLY A 281 37.30 -16.80 -17.76
C GLY A 281 36.26 -17.36 -18.72
N ASP A 282 36.38 -18.65 -19.04
CA ASP A 282 35.35 -19.34 -19.83
C ASP A 282 34.09 -19.55 -18.99
N VAL A 283 32.98 -18.94 -19.40
CA VAL A 283 31.66 -19.07 -18.73
C VAL A 283 31.20 -20.52 -18.68
N ARG A 284 31.57 -21.33 -19.68
CA ARG A 284 31.15 -22.73 -19.75
C ARG A 284 31.70 -23.57 -18.61
N GLU A 285 32.83 -23.16 -18.02
CA GLU A 285 33.40 -23.83 -16.85
C GLU A 285 32.55 -23.66 -15.58
N LEU A 286 31.63 -22.69 -15.56
CA LEU A 286 30.72 -22.46 -14.43
C LEU A 286 29.53 -23.42 -14.41
N ASP A 287 29.35 -24.24 -15.47
CA ASP A 287 28.28 -25.24 -15.62
C ASP A 287 26.88 -24.70 -15.31
N LEU A 288 26.62 -23.47 -15.79
CA LEU A 288 25.32 -22.82 -15.66
C LEU A 288 24.45 -23.15 -16.88
N ASP A 289 23.16 -23.35 -16.65
CA ASP A 289 22.13 -23.46 -17.67
C ASP A 289 21.02 -22.41 -17.43
N PHE A 290 20.04 -22.31 -18.33
CA PHE A 290 18.90 -21.41 -18.17
C PHE A 290 17.78 -22.00 -17.29
N SER A 291 18.11 -22.62 -16.18
CA SER A 291 17.15 -23.12 -15.18
C SER A 291 17.46 -22.63 -13.77
N ILE A 292 16.50 -22.82 -12.86
CA ILE A 292 16.66 -22.59 -11.43
C ILE A 292 16.03 -23.75 -10.65
N VAL A 293 16.72 -24.18 -9.60
CA VAL A 293 16.20 -25.17 -8.67
C VAL A 293 15.43 -24.46 -7.55
N GLU A 294 14.14 -24.73 -7.45
CA GLU A 294 13.31 -24.28 -6.32
C GLU A 294 13.05 -25.44 -5.37
N THR A 295 13.22 -25.19 -4.07
CA THR A 295 12.87 -26.15 -3.03
C THR A 295 11.77 -25.56 -2.16
N THR A 296 10.58 -26.16 -2.22
CA THR A 296 9.39 -25.70 -1.49
C THR A 296 8.88 -26.86 -0.63
N PHE A 297 8.90 -26.71 0.71
CA PHE A 297 8.44 -27.74 1.67
C PHE A 297 9.04 -29.15 1.45
N GLY A 298 10.29 -29.23 0.99
CA GLY A 298 11.01 -30.49 0.73
C GLY A 298 10.81 -31.07 -0.67
N GLU A 299 9.94 -30.47 -1.50
CA GLU A 299 9.84 -30.78 -2.92
C GLU A 299 10.80 -29.90 -3.71
N THR A 300 11.66 -30.53 -4.51
CA THR A 300 12.61 -29.83 -5.39
C THR A 300 12.07 -29.88 -6.82
N GLN A 301 11.96 -28.71 -7.45
CA GLN A 301 11.51 -28.56 -8.82
C GLN A 301 12.53 -27.74 -9.62
N ILE A 302 12.78 -28.16 -10.86
CA ILE A 302 13.61 -27.40 -11.81
C ILE A 302 12.68 -26.54 -12.65
N VAL A 303 12.91 -25.23 -12.62
CA VAL A 303 12.11 -24.26 -13.37
C VAL A 303 12.98 -23.65 -14.46
N ASP A 304 12.55 -23.87 -15.70
CA ASP A 304 13.18 -23.30 -16.88
C ASP A 304 12.95 -21.77 -16.94
N LEU A 305 14.03 -20.99 -17.03
CA LEU A 305 13.97 -19.53 -17.16
C LEU A 305 13.47 -19.09 -18.55
N LYS A 306 13.72 -19.93 -19.56
CA LYS A 306 13.23 -19.83 -20.95
C LYS A 306 12.93 -21.23 -21.50
N PRO A 307 12.18 -21.38 -22.61
CA PRO A 307 11.83 -22.71 -23.13
C PRO A 307 13.06 -23.62 -23.33
N ASN A 308 13.02 -24.83 -22.76
CA ASN A 308 14.12 -25.81 -22.74
C ASN A 308 15.42 -25.27 -22.10
N GLY A 309 15.28 -24.40 -21.10
CA GLY A 309 16.40 -23.67 -20.49
C GLY A 309 17.47 -24.55 -19.87
N HIS A 310 17.08 -25.62 -19.18
CA HIS A 310 17.99 -26.63 -18.62
C HIS A 310 18.90 -27.32 -19.67
N SER A 311 18.51 -27.33 -20.95
CA SER A 311 19.31 -27.90 -22.04
C SER A 311 20.22 -26.87 -22.72
N ILE A 312 20.16 -25.60 -22.32
CA ILE A 312 20.88 -24.50 -22.94
C ILE A 312 21.98 -24.03 -21.98
N PRO A 313 23.27 -24.28 -22.28
CA PRO A 313 24.35 -23.81 -21.42
C PRO A 313 24.51 -22.29 -21.53
N VAL A 314 24.94 -21.67 -20.44
CA VAL A 314 25.32 -20.27 -20.42
C VAL A 314 26.70 -20.10 -21.05
N THR A 315 26.82 -19.15 -21.97
CA THR A 315 28.02 -18.81 -22.73
C THR A 315 28.31 -17.32 -22.64
N GLU A 316 29.49 -16.90 -23.09
CA GLU A 316 29.85 -15.48 -23.22
C GLU A 316 28.78 -14.65 -23.95
N GLU A 317 28.19 -15.20 -25.02
CA GLU A 317 27.23 -14.51 -25.87
C GLU A 317 25.85 -14.35 -25.21
N ASN A 318 25.46 -15.30 -24.36
CA ASN A 318 24.12 -15.33 -23.76
C ASN A 318 24.12 -15.01 -22.24
N ARG A 319 25.27 -14.76 -21.61
CA ARG A 319 25.37 -14.49 -20.16
C ARG A 319 24.52 -13.31 -19.71
N VAL A 320 24.40 -12.26 -20.54
CA VAL A 320 23.60 -11.08 -20.22
C VAL A 320 22.12 -11.44 -20.21
N GLU A 321 21.66 -12.27 -21.14
CA GLU A 321 20.29 -12.81 -21.17
C GLU A 321 20.00 -13.62 -19.90
N TYR A 322 20.93 -14.50 -19.50
CA TYR A 322 20.81 -15.30 -18.28
C TYR A 322 20.64 -14.42 -17.04
N VAL A 323 21.48 -13.39 -16.88
CA VAL A 323 21.39 -12.45 -15.74
C VAL A 323 20.03 -11.75 -15.70
N HIS A 324 19.53 -11.28 -16.84
CA HIS A 324 18.22 -10.64 -16.90
C HIS A 324 17.07 -11.60 -16.57
N LEU A 325 17.10 -12.83 -17.11
CA LEU A 325 16.07 -13.82 -16.86
C LEU A 325 16.06 -14.31 -15.41
N MET A 326 17.23 -14.53 -14.81
CA MET A 326 17.37 -14.92 -13.41
C MET A 326 16.82 -13.84 -12.47
N ALA A 327 17.23 -12.58 -12.67
CA ALA A 327 16.73 -11.47 -11.86
C ALA A 327 15.22 -11.26 -12.04
N ASN A 328 14.73 -11.34 -13.28
CA ASN A 328 13.31 -11.25 -13.56
C ASN A 328 12.50 -12.39 -12.91
N TYR A 329 13.05 -13.60 -12.89
CA TYR A 329 12.41 -14.73 -12.22
C TYR A 329 12.25 -14.46 -10.73
N LYS A 330 13.34 -14.17 -10.03
CA LYS A 330 13.34 -13.90 -8.58
C LYS A 330 12.46 -12.72 -8.19
N LEU A 331 12.54 -11.62 -8.93
CA LEU A 331 11.84 -10.38 -8.57
C LEU A 331 10.38 -10.32 -9.02
N ASN A 332 10.04 -10.91 -10.17
CA ASN A 332 8.76 -10.67 -10.83
C ASN A 332 7.91 -11.94 -11.06
N LYS A 333 8.52 -13.12 -11.20
CA LYS A 333 7.77 -14.38 -11.37
C LYS A 333 7.56 -15.10 -10.05
N GLN A 334 8.57 -15.14 -9.19
CA GLN A 334 8.52 -15.81 -7.90
C GLN A 334 7.73 -14.96 -6.88
N VAL A 335 8.07 -13.68 -6.77
CA VAL A 335 7.32 -12.70 -5.96
C VAL A 335 6.32 -11.99 -6.88
N VAL A 336 5.13 -12.58 -7.03
CA VAL A 336 4.03 -11.97 -7.78
C VAL A 336 3.38 -10.87 -6.93
N ASN A 337 2.87 -9.83 -7.60
CA ASN A 337 2.14 -8.72 -6.98
C ASN A 337 0.78 -9.13 -6.43
#